data_AF-A0A2D7RA57-F1
#
_entry.id   AF-A0A2D7RA57-F1
#
_cell.length_a   1.000
_cell.length_b   1.000
_cell.length_c   1.000
_cell.angle_alpha   90.00
_cell.angle_beta   90.00
_cell.angle_gamma   90.00
#
_symmetry.space_group_name_H-M   'P 1'
#
loop_
_entity.id
_entity.type
_entity.pdbx_description
1 polymer ?
#
loop_
_entity_poly.entity_id
_entity_poly.type
_entity_poly.pdbx_seq_one_letter_code
_entity_poly.pdbx_strand_id
1 'polypeptide(L)'
;MNKKFLKLVNGLSWTTELSEKILLGIIGVATCIASIQHIYGMVLSQQVLLADLFMLFIFVEIIGMVGAFYSTSRIPVTLPIIIAITALCRLIVMQSKEMDAFLVLAEAGAILVLSIAAYVMSMKDKISLEKKKSLREEKK
;
A
#
# COMPACT_ATOMS: atom_id res chain seq x y z
N MET A 1 -38.89 -2.72 -6.72
CA MET A 1 -37.47 -3.15 -6.85
C MET A 1 -37.44 -4.64 -7.20
N ASN A 2 -36.94 -5.00 -8.38
CA ASN A 2 -37.14 -6.31 -9.03
C ASN A 2 -36.22 -7.40 -8.44
N LYS A 3 -36.79 -8.47 -7.86
CA LYS A 3 -36.07 -9.60 -7.22
C LYS A 3 -35.09 -10.33 -8.15
N LYS A 4 -35.25 -10.21 -9.48
CA LYS A 4 -34.33 -10.80 -10.48
C LYS A 4 -32.96 -10.07 -10.52
N PHE A 5 -32.94 -8.78 -10.20
CA PHE A 5 -31.72 -7.96 -10.20
C PHE A 5 -30.79 -8.30 -9.01
N LEU A 6 -31.37 -8.63 -7.85
CA LEU A 6 -30.60 -9.05 -6.66
C LEU A 6 -29.87 -10.39 -6.86
N LYS A 7 -30.45 -11.33 -7.62
CA LYS A 7 -29.80 -12.63 -7.90
C LYS A 7 -28.60 -12.51 -8.85
N LEU A 8 -28.61 -11.53 -9.75
CA LEU A 8 -27.54 -11.32 -10.73
C LEU A 8 -26.29 -10.68 -10.09
N VAL A 9 -26.49 -9.77 -9.14
CA VAL A 9 -25.40 -9.17 -8.33
C VAL A 9 -24.71 -10.21 -7.45
N ASN A 10 -25.46 -11.16 -6.89
CA ASN A 10 -24.90 -12.21 -6.02
C ASN A 10 -24.05 -13.27 -6.76
N GLY A 11 -24.19 -13.40 -8.09
CA GLY A 11 -23.32 -14.28 -8.89
C GLY A 11 -22.02 -13.61 -9.33
N LEU A 12 -21.98 -12.28 -9.36
CA LEU A 12 -20.84 -11.48 -9.80
C LEU A 12 -19.83 -11.21 -8.68
N SER A 13 -20.28 -11.24 -7.41
CA SER A 13 -19.40 -11.02 -6.26
C SER A 13 -18.39 -12.15 -6.04
N TRP A 14 -18.66 -13.38 -6.49
CA TRP A 14 -17.72 -14.48 -6.33
C TRP A 14 -16.52 -14.38 -7.29
N THR A 15 -16.73 -13.84 -8.50
CA THR A 15 -15.65 -13.66 -9.47
C THR A 15 -14.74 -12.50 -9.10
N THR A 16 -15.26 -11.44 -8.48
CA THR A 16 -14.46 -10.31 -7.99
C THR A 16 -13.57 -10.70 -6.81
N GLU A 17 -14.12 -11.38 -5.81
CA GLU A 17 -13.36 -11.80 -4.61
C GLU A 17 -12.26 -12.82 -4.93
N LEU A 18 -12.52 -13.72 -5.89
CA LEU A 18 -11.51 -14.65 -6.38
C LEU A 18 -10.42 -13.94 -7.18
N SER A 19 -10.80 -13.00 -8.05
CA SER A 19 -9.87 -12.21 -8.84
C SER A 19 -8.95 -11.35 -7.96
N GLU A 20 -9.47 -10.71 -6.91
CA GLU A 20 -8.67 -9.92 -5.96
C GLU A 20 -7.62 -10.77 -5.24
N LYS A 21 -8.01 -11.95 -4.74
CA LYS A 21 -7.08 -12.87 -4.06
C LYS A 21 -5.99 -13.39 -4.99
N ILE A 22 -6.34 -13.73 -6.23
CA ILE A 22 -5.37 -14.17 -7.23
C ILE A 22 -4.37 -13.04 -7.52
N LEU A 23 -4.86 -11.82 -7.75
CA LEU A 23 -4.00 -10.68 -8.06
C LEU A 23 -3.04 -10.36 -6.92
N LEU A 24 -3.52 -10.41 -5.67
CA LEU A 24 -2.69 -10.19 -4.49
C LEU A 24 -1.66 -11.31 -4.28
N GLY A 25 -2.03 -12.56 -4.56
CA GLY A 25 -1.08 -13.67 -4.59
C GLY A 25 0.03 -13.44 -5.60
N ILE A 26 -0.31 -12.96 -6.81
CA ILE A 26 0.66 -12.63 -7.85
C ILE A 26 1.58 -11.49 -7.39
N ILE A 27 1.04 -10.42 -6.79
CA ILE A 27 1.84 -9.30 -6.28
C ILE A 27 2.81 -9.77 -5.20
N GLY A 28 2.37 -10.61 -4.26
CA GLY A 28 3.21 -11.16 -3.21
C GLY A 28 4.36 -12.01 -3.77
N VAL A 29 4.05 -12.93 -4.68
CA VAL A 29 5.07 -13.78 -5.33
C VAL A 29 6.05 -12.95 -6.16
N ALA A 30 5.56 -11.99 -6.95
CA ALA A 30 6.41 -11.10 -7.74
C ALA A 30 7.34 -10.28 -6.86
N THR A 31 6.85 -9.78 -5.71
CA THR A 31 7.66 -9.02 -4.75
C THR A 31 8.76 -9.88 -4.14
N CYS A 32 8.48 -11.14 -3.80
CA CYS A 32 9.50 -12.08 -3.32
C CYS A 32 10.57 -12.39 -4.38
N ILE A 33 10.17 -12.59 -5.63
CA ILE A 33 11.13 -12.84 -6.72
C ILE A 33 12.00 -11.60 -6.94
N ALA A 34 11.39 -10.41 -6.99
CA ALA A 34 12.09 -9.14 -7.16
C ALA A 34 13.08 -8.87 -6.02
N SER A 35 12.71 -9.16 -4.76
CA SER A 35 13.61 -8.96 -3.62
C SER A 35 14.82 -9.88 -3.68
N ILE A 36 14.63 -11.16 -4.06
CA ILE A 36 15.73 -12.11 -4.25
C ILE A 36 16.66 -11.64 -5.37
N GLN A 37 16.11 -11.18 -6.50
CA GLN A 37 16.92 -10.63 -7.60
C GLN A 37 17.74 -9.43 -7.16
N HIS A 38 17.15 -8.53 -6.38
CA HIS A 38 17.86 -7.36 -5.83
C HIS A 38 18.99 -7.76 -4.88
N ILE A 39 18.74 -8.72 -3.98
CA ILE A 39 19.76 -9.27 -3.07
C ILE A 39 20.89 -9.92 -3.86
N TYR A 40 20.57 -10.71 -4.87
CA TYR A 40 21.56 -11.35 -5.72
C TYR A 40 22.43 -10.32 -6.45
N GLY A 41 21.84 -9.23 -6.95
CA GLY A 41 22.57 -8.11 -7.56
C GLY A 41 23.54 -7.42 -6.60
N MET A 42 23.15 -7.22 -5.34
CA MET A 42 24.05 -6.68 -4.30
C MET A 42 25.22 -7.62 -4.01
N VAL A 43 24.95 -8.93 -3.91
CA VAL A 43 25.99 -9.93 -3.67
C VAL A 43 26.97 -9.97 -4.84
N LEU A 44 26.51 -9.93 -6.08
CA LEU A 44 27.39 -9.85 -7.26
C LEU A 44 28.25 -8.59 -7.27
N SER A 45 27.67 -7.45 -6.88
CA SER A 45 28.36 -6.17 -6.86
C SER A 45 29.31 -6.02 -5.66
N GLN A 46 29.28 -6.96 -4.69
CA GLN A 46 30.05 -6.93 -3.44
C GLN A 46 29.91 -5.60 -2.67
N GLN A 47 28.79 -4.90 -2.88
CA GLN A 47 28.51 -3.62 -2.29
C GLN A 47 27.04 -3.55 -1.92
N VAL A 48 26.76 -3.08 -0.71
CA VAL A 48 25.41 -2.83 -0.23
C VAL A 48 25.27 -1.34 -0.02
N LEU A 49 24.45 -0.69 -0.84
CA LEU A 49 24.17 0.73 -0.71
C LEU A 49 22.97 0.94 0.23
N LEU A 50 22.89 2.14 0.80
CA LEU A 50 21.74 2.53 1.61
C LEU A 50 20.43 2.49 0.81
N ALA A 51 20.51 2.79 -0.49
CA ALA A 51 19.40 2.70 -1.44
C ALA A 51 18.82 1.30 -1.52
N ASP A 52 19.68 0.29 -1.53
CA ASP A 52 19.26 -1.11 -1.66
C ASP A 52 18.52 -1.57 -0.41
N LEU A 53 19.01 -1.19 0.78
CA LEU A 53 18.34 -1.48 2.05
C LEU A 53 16.95 -0.85 2.12
N PHE A 54 16.79 0.36 1.58
CA PHE A 54 15.50 1.03 1.50
C PHE A 54 14.53 0.36 0.52
N MET A 55 15.04 -0.11 -0.63
CA MET A 55 14.24 -0.90 -1.58
C MET A 55 13.76 -2.21 -0.95
N LEU A 56 14.63 -2.92 -0.20
CA LEU A 56 14.24 -4.12 0.54
C LEU A 56 13.14 -3.85 1.58
N PHE A 57 13.19 -2.70 2.27
CA PHE A 57 12.14 -2.34 3.22
C PHE A 57 10.79 -2.12 2.53
N ILE A 58 10.77 -1.51 1.33
CA ILE A 58 9.54 -1.35 0.54
C ILE A 58 8.98 -2.73 0.16
N PHE A 59 9.83 -3.69 -0.23
CA PHE A 59 9.37 -5.05 -0.51
C PHE A 59 8.76 -5.73 0.72
N VAL A 60 9.38 -5.59 1.90
CA VAL A 60 8.82 -6.12 3.15
C VAL A 60 7.48 -5.46 3.48
N GLU A 61 7.35 -4.15 3.28
CA GLU A 61 6.11 -3.42 3.55
C GLU A 61 4.97 -3.86 2.62
N ILE A 62 5.26 -4.09 1.33
CA ILE A 62 4.31 -4.66 0.36
C ILE A 62 3.89 -6.07 0.74
N ILE A 63 4.84 -6.93 1.12
CA ILE A 63 4.53 -8.28 1.63
C ILE A 63 3.64 -8.19 2.88
N GLY A 64 3.91 -7.25 3.78
CA GLY A 64 3.08 -6.96 4.96
C GLY A 64 1.65 -6.57 4.60
N MET A 65 1.45 -5.74 3.58
CA MET A 65 0.12 -5.37 3.08
C MET A 65 -0.63 -6.57 2.48
N VAL A 66 0.05 -7.38 1.65
CA VAL A 66 -0.54 -8.60 1.08
C VAL A 66 -0.91 -9.59 2.18
N GLY A 67 -0.04 -9.77 3.19
CA GLY A 67 -0.32 -10.61 4.36
C GLY A 67 -1.49 -10.10 5.21
N ALA A 68 -1.57 -8.80 5.45
CA ALA A 68 -2.69 -8.17 6.16
C ALA A 68 -4.02 -8.35 5.42
N PHE A 69 -4.02 -8.30 4.09
CA PHE A 69 -5.22 -8.57 3.29
C PHE A 69 -5.72 -10.01 3.48
N TYR A 70 -4.82 -11.00 3.47
CA TYR A 70 -5.21 -12.39 3.69
C TYR A 70 -5.86 -12.63 5.07
N SER A 71 -5.51 -11.82 6.07
CA SER A 71 -6.07 -11.91 7.41
C SER A 71 -7.39 -11.13 7.61
N THR A 72 -7.58 -10.00 6.90
CA THR A 72 -8.70 -9.08 7.17
C THR A 72 -9.64 -8.79 5.98
N SER A 73 -9.38 -9.36 4.79
CA SER A 73 -10.14 -9.15 3.54
C SER A 73 -10.37 -7.67 3.19
N ARG A 74 -9.48 -6.78 3.61
CA ARG A 74 -9.51 -5.35 3.30
C ARG A 74 -8.07 -4.90 3.07
N ILE A 75 -7.83 -4.14 2.02
CA ILE A 75 -6.58 -3.40 1.83
C ILE A 75 -6.78 -2.05 2.54
N PRO A 76 -6.12 -1.77 3.67
CA PRO A 76 -6.15 -0.45 4.27
C PRO A 76 -5.49 0.53 3.29
N VAL A 77 -6.30 1.42 2.71
CA VAL A 77 -5.86 2.37 1.66
C VAL A 77 -4.81 3.37 2.18
N THR A 78 -4.65 3.45 3.50
CA THR A 78 -3.65 4.24 4.21
C THR A 78 -2.24 3.66 4.10
N LEU A 79 -2.07 2.34 3.97
CA LEU A 79 -0.76 1.70 3.93
C LEU A 79 0.07 2.10 2.69
N PRO A 80 -0.48 2.09 1.45
CA PRO A 80 0.24 2.56 0.27
C PRO A 80 0.70 4.03 0.34
N ILE A 81 -0.08 4.89 0.99
CA ILE A 81 0.26 6.32 1.12
C ILE A 81 1.44 6.50 2.07
N ILE A 82 1.47 5.73 3.16
CA ILE A 82 2.59 5.74 4.11
C ILE A 82 3.86 5.22 3.41
N ILE A 83 3.77 4.16 2.60
CA ILE A 83 4.90 3.65 1.79
C ILE A 83 5.45 4.73 0.86
N ALA A 84 4.58 5.51 0.20
CA ALA A 84 5.01 6.60 -0.66
C ALA A 84 5.74 7.70 0.13
N ILE A 85 5.22 8.06 1.32
CA ILE A 85 5.86 9.02 2.22
C ILE A 85 7.23 8.52 2.69
N THR A 86 7.32 7.27 3.14
CA THR A 86 8.60 6.70 3.62
C THR A 86 9.61 6.59 2.50
N ALA A 87 9.20 6.21 1.28
CA ALA A 87 10.05 6.17 0.10
C ALA A 87 10.58 7.56 -0.28
N LEU A 88 9.72 8.59 -0.35
CA LEU A 88 10.14 9.97 -0.64
C LEU A 88 11.07 10.51 0.45
N CYS A 89 10.76 10.26 1.72
CA CYS A 89 11.60 10.72 2.83
C CYS A 89 13.01 10.13 2.75
N ARG A 90 13.13 8.86 2.32
CA ARG A 90 14.41 8.19 2.09
C ARG A 90 15.16 8.75 0.89
N LEU A 91 14.45 9.06 -0.19
CA LEU A 91 15.03 9.70 -1.37
C LEU A 91 15.67 11.04 -0.99
N ILE A 92 14.92 11.89 -0.28
CA ILE A 92 15.40 13.19 0.19
C ILE A 92 16.68 13.03 1.01
N VAL A 93 16.67 12.17 2.04
CA VAL A 93 17.84 12.03 2.94
C VAL A 93 19.06 11.52 2.17
N MET A 94 18.87 10.58 1.26
CA MET A 94 19.97 9.92 0.56
C MET A 94 20.55 10.73 -0.61
N GLN A 95 19.73 11.53 -1.29
CA GLN A 95 20.14 12.33 -2.46
C GLN A 95 20.32 13.83 -2.16
N SER A 96 19.99 14.28 -0.95
CA SER A 96 20.05 15.71 -0.55
C SER A 96 21.38 16.42 -0.77
N LYS A 97 22.53 15.71 -0.79
CA LYS A 97 23.84 16.33 -1.00
C LYS A 97 24.10 16.76 -2.45
N GLU A 98 23.46 16.11 -3.41
CA GLU A 98 23.63 16.36 -4.84
C GLU A 98 22.43 17.13 -5.44
N MET A 99 21.40 17.39 -4.64
CA MET A 99 20.15 18.01 -5.08
C MET A 99 20.13 19.52 -4.81
N ASP A 100 19.64 20.27 -5.80
CA ASP A 100 19.34 21.70 -5.64
C ASP A 100 18.36 21.92 -4.48
N ALA A 101 18.58 22.97 -3.68
CA ALA A 101 17.74 23.31 -2.54
C ALA A 101 16.26 23.47 -2.93
N PHE A 102 15.98 23.93 -4.15
CA PHE A 102 14.61 24.04 -4.65
C PHE A 102 13.95 22.67 -4.85
N LEU A 103 14.69 21.66 -5.31
CA LEU A 103 14.18 20.31 -5.50
C LEU A 103 13.92 19.63 -4.15
N VAL A 104 14.83 19.79 -3.19
CA VAL A 104 14.65 19.30 -1.81
C VAL A 104 13.38 19.90 -1.19
N LEU A 105 13.14 21.20 -1.39
CA LEU A 105 11.93 21.87 -0.91
C LEU A 105 10.66 21.33 -1.58
N ALA A 106 10.71 21.07 -2.89
CA ALA A 106 9.59 20.48 -3.64
C ALA A 106 9.24 19.07 -3.16
N GLU A 107 10.24 18.22 -2.91
CA GLU A 107 10.04 16.86 -2.37
C GLU A 107 9.50 16.88 -0.94
N ALA A 108 10.03 17.76 -0.08
CA ALA A 108 9.49 17.97 1.26
C ALA A 108 8.02 18.45 1.20
N GLY A 109 7.70 19.32 0.25
CA GLY A 109 6.32 19.74 -0.05
C GLY A 109 5.42 18.58 -0.49
N ALA A 110 5.92 17.68 -1.34
CA ALA A 110 5.18 16.48 -1.76
C ALA A 110 4.88 15.55 -0.57
N ILE A 111 5.85 15.35 0.33
CA ILE A 111 5.64 14.59 1.58
C ILE A 111 4.54 15.23 2.44
N LEU A 112 4.54 16.56 2.55
CA LEU A 112 3.53 17.28 3.32
C LEU A 112 2.13 17.09 2.74
N VAL A 113 1.98 17.20 1.41
CA VAL A 113 0.71 16.94 0.71
C VAL A 113 0.25 15.50 0.90
N LEU A 114 1.13 14.52 0.73
CA LEU A 114 0.80 13.11 0.91
C LEU A 114 0.42 12.80 2.37
N SER A 115 1.07 13.42 3.34
CA SER A 115 0.76 13.28 4.76
C SER A 115 -0.63 13.82 5.09
N ILE A 116 -1.01 14.97 4.52
CA ILE A 116 -2.36 15.52 4.66
C ILE A 116 -3.38 14.58 4.00
N ALA A 117 -3.09 14.05 2.81
CA ALA A 117 -3.98 13.10 2.14
C ALA A 117 -4.18 11.83 2.97
N ALA A 118 -3.10 11.24 3.52
CA ALA A 118 -3.16 10.10 4.43
C ALA A 118 -4.02 10.41 5.67
N TYR A 119 -3.84 11.59 6.26
CA TYR A 119 -4.63 12.00 7.44
C TYR A 119 -6.12 12.09 7.12
N VAL A 120 -6.50 12.78 6.04
CA VAL A 120 -7.90 12.93 5.61
C VAL A 120 -8.53 11.57 5.30
N MET A 121 -7.80 10.69 4.61
CA MET A 121 -8.28 9.35 4.28
C MET A 121 -8.45 8.48 5.52
N SER A 122 -7.51 8.54 6.47
CA SER A 122 -7.61 7.83 7.75
C SER A 122 -8.82 8.29 8.56
N MET A 123 -9.10 9.59 8.61
CA MET A 123 -10.30 10.13 9.27
C MET A 123 -11.59 9.63 8.58
N LYS A 124 -11.63 9.68 7.24
CA LYS A 124 -12.79 9.20 6.47
C LYS A 124 -13.03 7.71 6.68
N ASP A 125 -11.98 6.91 6.78
CA ASP A 125 -12.09 5.47 7.08
C ASP A 125 -12.66 5.22 8.49
N LYS A 126 -12.27 6.00 9.50
CA LYS A 126 -12.85 5.92 10.85
C LYS A 126 -14.34 6.23 10.86
N ILE A 127 -14.76 7.30 10.19
CA ILE A 127 -16.17 7.73 10.09
C ILE A 127 -17.00 6.67 9.32
N SER A 128 -16.44 6.08 8.27
CA SER A 128 -17.08 5.01 7.49
C SER A 128 -17.28 3.74 8.31
N LEU A 129 -16.31 3.38 9.15
CA LEU A 129 -16.39 2.22 10.05
C LEU A 129 -17.44 2.40 11.15
N GLU A 130 -17.54 3.58 11.75
CA GLU A 130 -18.57 3.91 12.75
C GLU A 130 -19.98 3.79 12.17
N LYS A 131 -20.20 4.33 10.96
CA LYS A 131 -21.50 4.26 10.27
C LYS A 131 -21.91 2.82 9.94
N LYS A 132 -20.94 1.95 9.63
CA LYS A 132 -21.20 0.53 9.34
C LYS A 132 -21.52 -0.29 10.61
N LYS A 133 -20.97 0.11 11.77
CA LYS A 133 -21.29 -0.48 13.09
C LYS A 133 -22.70 -0.07 13.55
N SER A 134 -23.04 1.21 13.50
CA SER A 134 -24.36 1.69 13.92
C SER A 134 -25.52 1.09 13.12
N LEU A 135 -25.36 0.95 11.80
CA LEU A 135 -26.34 0.27 10.93
C LEU A 135 -26.51 -1.23 11.22
N ARG A 136 -25.55 -1.87 11.90
CA ARG A 136 -25.61 -3.29 12.28
C ARG A 136 -26.27 -3.48 13.65
N GLU A 137 -26.21 -2.45 14.50
CA GLU A 137 -26.86 -2.43 15.82
C GLU A 137 -28.35 -2.09 15.72
N GLU A 138 -28.77 -1.17 14.83
CA GLU A 138 -30.21 -0.88 14.58
C GLU A 138 -30.98 -2.05 13.95
N LYS A 139 -30.29 -3.03 13.37
CA LYS A 139 -30.92 -4.22 12.75
C LYS A 139 -31.05 -5.41 13.69
N LYS A 140 -30.65 -5.28 14.95
CA LYS A 140 -30.66 -6.34 15.96
C LYS A 140 -31.74 -6.08 17.00
#